data_AF-A0A3S0CUF5-F1
#
_entry.id   AF-A0A3S0CUF5-F1
#
_cell.length_a   1.000
_cell.length_b   1.000
_cell.length_c   1.000
_cell.angle_alpha   90.00
_cell.angle_beta   90.00
_cell.angle_gamma   90.00
#
_symmetry.space_group_name_H-M   'P 1'
#
loop_
_entity.id
_entity.type
_entity.pdbx_description
1 polymer ?
#
loop_
_entity_poly.entity_id
_entity_poly.type
_entity_poly.pdbx_seq_one_letter_code
_entity_poly.pdbx_strand_id
1 'polypeptide(L)'
;MKFEEKLRNRINELPYGSIERNTFKLVLGELQQKSEDSEEVAYSIIKKMINSNLEVISMVDPDGVPRLKEDDPRREQCIVENKILSTLLPRYLTESQIKEILEKAEIDVKSEINEGKVIGKAMQYLKSISAQFEGKTVKNVVSEMRK
;
A
#
# COMPACT_ATOMS: atom_id res chain seq x y z
N MET A 1 -12.53 -16.57 5.61
CA MET A 1 -12.84 -15.45 6.54
C MET A 1 -12.72 -14.16 5.75
N LYS A 2 -13.80 -13.39 5.66
CA LYS A 2 -13.87 -12.12 4.89
C LYS A 2 -13.04 -11.04 5.58
N PHE A 3 -12.46 -10.10 4.83
CA PHE A 3 -11.60 -9.05 5.39
C PHE A 3 -12.32 -8.27 6.49
N GLU A 4 -13.58 -7.93 6.25
CA GLU A 4 -14.43 -7.21 7.22
C GLU A 4 -14.53 -7.95 8.56
N GLU A 5 -14.72 -9.26 8.52
CA GLU A 5 -14.82 -10.11 9.71
C GLU A 5 -13.49 -10.15 10.48
N LYS A 6 -12.36 -10.27 9.77
CA LYS A 6 -11.03 -10.19 10.40
C LYS A 6 -10.84 -8.85 11.11
N LEU A 7 -11.24 -7.76 10.46
CA LEU A 7 -11.10 -6.41 10.99
C LEU A 7 -12.00 -6.19 12.22
N ARG A 8 -13.26 -6.66 12.19
CA ARG A 8 -14.17 -6.62 13.34
C ARG A 8 -13.61 -7.35 14.56
N ASN A 9 -13.05 -8.54 14.35
CA ASN A 9 -12.43 -9.29 15.45
C ASN A 9 -11.25 -8.51 16.07
N ARG A 10 -10.35 -7.96 15.25
CA ARG A 10 -9.26 -7.11 15.76
C ARG A 10 -9.78 -5.87 16.51
N ILE A 11 -10.83 -5.21 16.03
CA ILE A 11 -11.44 -4.06 16.72
C ILE A 11 -11.95 -4.41 18.11
N ASN A 12 -12.49 -5.62 18.29
CA ASN A 12 -13.04 -6.08 19.56
C ASN A 12 -11.96 -6.45 20.58
N GLU A 13 -10.78 -6.86 20.12
CA GLU A 13 -9.62 -7.19 20.96
C GLU A 13 -8.86 -5.94 21.44
N LEU A 14 -9.08 -4.79 20.79
CA LEU A 14 -8.35 -3.57 21.10
C LEU A 14 -8.98 -2.74 22.24
N PRO A 15 -8.16 -2.09 23.10
CA PRO A 15 -8.65 -1.23 24.16
C PRO A 15 -9.55 -0.10 23.66
N TYR A 16 -10.58 0.25 24.44
CA TYR A 16 -11.44 1.39 24.13
C TYR A 16 -10.63 2.70 24.12
N GLY A 17 -10.88 3.54 23.12
CA GLY A 17 -10.20 4.83 22.97
C GLY A 17 -8.78 4.76 22.42
N SER A 18 -8.23 3.58 22.13
CA SER A 18 -6.92 3.49 21.49
C SER A 18 -6.96 4.04 20.06
N ILE A 19 -5.85 4.65 19.63
CA ILE A 19 -5.68 5.16 18.26
C ILE A 19 -5.91 4.01 17.27
N GLU A 20 -5.30 2.85 17.51
CA GLU A 20 -5.46 1.67 16.65
C GLU A 20 -6.91 1.25 16.46
N ARG A 21 -7.69 1.21 17.54
CA ARG A 21 -9.12 0.87 17.45
C ARG A 21 -9.90 1.89 16.65
N ASN A 22 -9.62 3.17 16.85
CA ASN A 22 -10.28 4.26 16.13
C ASN A 22 -9.91 4.21 14.63
N THR A 23 -8.65 4.00 14.31
CA THR A 23 -8.17 3.83 12.93
C THR A 23 -8.85 2.64 12.24
N PHE A 24 -8.94 1.48 12.90
CA PHE A 24 -9.63 0.31 12.31
C PHE A 24 -11.13 0.53 12.15
N LYS A 25 -11.79 1.26 13.05
CA LYS A 25 -13.19 1.64 12.89
C LYS A 25 -13.41 2.55 11.69
N LEU A 26 -12.50 3.48 11.41
CA LEU A 26 -12.56 4.32 10.21
C LEU A 26 -12.45 3.47 8.95
N VAL A 27 -11.49 2.55 8.90
CA VAL A 27 -11.35 1.60 7.78
C VAL A 27 -12.63 0.77 7.60
N LEU A 28 -13.20 0.25 8.68
CA LEU A 28 -14.44 -0.52 8.64
C LEU A 28 -15.60 0.32 8.10
N GLY A 29 -15.75 1.57 8.54
CA GLY A 29 -16.78 2.47 8.05
C GLY A 29 -16.66 2.76 6.56
N GLU A 30 -15.45 3.01 6.06
CA GLU A 30 -15.18 3.19 4.62
C GLU A 30 -15.48 1.92 3.81
N LEU A 31 -15.16 0.74 4.36
CA LEU A 31 -15.42 -0.55 3.71
C LEU A 31 -16.92 -0.82 3.61
N GLN A 32 -17.69 -0.54 4.67
CA GLN A 32 -19.15 -0.72 4.70
C GLN A 32 -19.89 0.20 3.70
N GLN A 33 -19.27 1.30 3.28
CA GLN A 33 -19.83 2.16 2.23
C GLN A 33 -19.60 1.60 0.81
N LYS A 34 -18.76 0.56 0.65
CA LYS A 34 -18.58 -0.11 -0.64
C LYS A 34 -19.57 -1.24 -0.80
N SER A 35 -20.03 -1.42 -2.03
CA SER A 35 -20.90 -2.54 -2.41
C SER A 35 -20.15 -3.87 -2.51
N GLU A 36 -18.81 -3.84 -2.53
CA GLU A 36 -17.96 -5.01 -2.72
C GLU A 36 -17.10 -5.26 -1.48
N ASP A 37 -17.23 -6.46 -0.93
CA ASP A 37 -16.46 -6.97 0.20
C ASP A 37 -15.35 -7.90 -0.32
N SER A 38 -14.30 -7.29 -0.88
CA SER A 38 -13.10 -7.97 -1.36
C SER A 38 -11.83 -7.42 -0.70
N GLU A 39 -10.81 -8.27 -0.53
CA GLU A 39 -9.52 -7.85 0.03
C GLU A 39 -8.85 -6.76 -0.82
N GLU A 40 -9.03 -6.80 -2.14
CA GLU A 40 -8.50 -5.79 -3.07
C GLU A 40 -9.13 -4.41 -2.82
N VAL A 41 -10.45 -4.36 -2.62
CA VAL A 41 -11.17 -3.12 -2.27
C VAL A 41 -10.70 -2.61 -0.91
N ALA A 42 -10.58 -3.49 0.08
CA ALA A 42 -10.07 -3.12 1.41
C ALA A 42 -8.64 -2.53 1.34
N TYR A 43 -7.72 -3.19 0.63
CA TYR A 43 -6.35 -2.69 0.47
C TYR A 43 -6.31 -1.35 -0.28
N SER A 44 -7.18 -1.16 -1.28
CA SER A 44 -7.31 0.12 -1.98
C SER A 44 -7.77 1.26 -1.05
N ILE A 45 -8.74 1.00 -0.17
CA ILE A 45 -9.19 1.97 0.85
C ILE A 45 -8.04 2.31 1.81
N ILE A 46 -7.37 1.30 2.34
CA ILE A 46 -6.26 1.49 3.29
C ILE A 46 -5.14 2.32 2.65
N LYS A 47 -4.77 2.04 1.40
CA LYS A 47 -3.77 2.82 0.66
C LYS A 47 -4.22 4.27 0.45
N LYS A 48 -5.49 4.52 0.15
CA LYS A 48 -6.03 5.87 0.02
C LYS A 48 -5.93 6.65 1.34
N MET A 49 -6.24 6.01 2.47
CA MET A 49 -6.10 6.64 3.78
C MET A 49 -4.64 6.98 4.10
N ILE A 50 -3.70 6.05 3.84
CA ILE A 50 -2.26 6.30 4.00
C ILE A 50 -1.81 7.49 3.15
N ASN A 51 -2.21 7.52 1.87
CA ASN A 51 -1.85 8.61 0.96
C ASN A 51 -2.44 9.95 1.42
N SER A 52 -3.68 9.98 1.89
CA SER A 52 -4.29 11.20 2.42
C SER A 52 -3.53 11.74 3.64
N ASN A 53 -3.09 10.86 4.54
CA ASN A 53 -2.24 11.25 5.67
C ASN A 53 -0.86 11.76 5.22
N LEU A 54 -0.26 11.13 4.20
CA LEU A 54 1.01 11.62 3.62
C LEU A 54 0.84 12.98 2.95
N GLU A 55 -0.26 13.21 2.23
CA GLU A 55 -0.59 14.50 1.63
C GLU A 55 -0.70 15.58 2.71
N VAL A 56 -1.42 15.31 3.80
CA VAL A 56 -1.54 16.23 4.96
C VAL A 56 -0.16 16.55 5.57
N ILE A 57 0.69 15.54 5.77
CA ILE A 57 2.05 15.70 6.29
C ILE A 57 2.91 16.55 5.34
N SER A 58 2.79 16.33 4.03
CA SER A 58 3.61 16.97 3.00
C SER A 58 3.10 18.36 2.58
N MET A 59 1.95 18.78 3.09
CA MET A 59 1.32 20.02 2.66
C MET A 59 2.15 21.23 3.10
N VAL A 60 2.44 22.10 2.13
CA VAL A 60 3.15 23.36 2.34
C VAL A 60 2.20 24.56 2.17
N ASP A 61 2.56 25.70 2.74
CA ASP A 61 1.92 26.97 2.48
C ASP A 61 2.44 27.61 1.17
N PRO A 62 1.91 28.78 0.74
CA PRO A 62 2.37 29.45 -0.49
C PRO A 62 3.86 29.83 -0.49
N ASP A 63 4.48 29.95 0.69
CA ASP A 63 5.89 30.30 0.87
C ASP A 63 6.79 29.04 0.91
N GLY A 64 6.20 27.85 0.73
CA GLY A 64 6.92 26.57 0.72
C GLY A 64 7.24 26.03 2.11
N VAL A 65 6.64 26.58 3.17
CA VAL A 65 6.85 26.13 4.55
C VAL A 65 5.87 25.00 4.88
N PRO A 66 6.32 23.89 5.51
CA PRO A 66 5.43 22.83 5.96
C PRO A 66 4.33 23.36 6.88
N ARG A 67 3.06 23.07 6.55
CA ARG A 67 1.91 23.48 7.37
C ARG A 67 1.88 22.79 8.72
N LEU A 68 2.35 21.54 8.75
CA LEU A 68 2.56 20.79 9.98
C LEU A 68 4.06 20.76 10.27
N LYS A 69 4.44 21.36 11.40
CA LYS A 69 5.83 21.31 11.90
C LYS A 69 6.18 19.91 12.38
N GLU A 70 7.47 19.65 12.56
CA GLU A 70 7.97 18.36 13.04
C GLU A 70 7.41 17.97 14.42
N ASP A 71 7.16 18.96 15.27
CA ASP A 71 6.63 18.80 16.63
C ASP A 71 5.09 18.90 16.72
N ASP A 72 4.39 19.02 15.58
CA ASP A 72 2.93 19.12 15.57
C ASP A 72 2.29 17.77 15.95
N PRO A 73 1.43 17.70 16.99
CA PRO A 73 0.81 16.44 17.41
C PRO A 73 -0.05 15.80 16.32
N ARG A 74 -0.60 16.58 15.38
CA ARG A 74 -1.37 16.06 14.25
C ARG A 74 -0.47 15.33 13.27
N ARG A 75 0.77 15.82 13.10
CA ARG A 75 1.78 15.17 12.26
C ARG A 75 2.13 13.81 12.82
N GLU A 76 2.40 13.73 14.12
CA GLU A 76 2.70 12.47 14.81
C GLU A 76 1.52 11.51 14.73
N GLN A 77 0.29 12.00 14.91
CA GLN A 77 -0.91 11.19 14.74
C GLN A 77 -1.00 10.55 13.35
N CYS A 78 -0.81 11.32 12.27
CA CYS A 78 -0.80 10.78 10.90
C CYS A 78 0.29 9.71 10.68
N ILE A 79 1.48 9.89 11.29
CA ILE A 79 2.56 8.89 11.23
C ILE A 79 2.12 7.59 11.93
N VAL A 80 1.58 7.70 13.14
CA VAL A 80 1.13 6.54 13.94
C VAL A 80 -0.01 5.80 13.23
N GLU A 81 -0.97 6.54 12.69
CA GLU A 81 -2.07 5.97 11.89
C GLU A 81 -1.55 5.24 10.65
N ASN A 82 -0.59 5.82 9.91
CA ASN A 82 0.02 5.16 8.76
C ASN A 82 0.72 3.85 9.14
N LYS A 83 1.40 3.83 10.28
CA LYS A 83 2.02 2.61 10.82
C LYS A 83 0.97 1.54 11.11
N ILE A 84 -0.13 1.91 11.75
CA ILE A 84 -1.26 1.00 12.06
C ILE A 84 -1.90 0.46 10.78
N LEU A 85 -2.25 1.36 9.85
CA LEU A 85 -2.86 1.03 8.57
C LEU A 85 -1.99 0.07 7.75
N SER A 86 -0.67 0.27 7.78
CA SER A 86 0.29 -0.60 7.09
C SER A 86 0.27 -2.04 7.61
N THR A 87 -0.15 -2.28 8.87
CA THR A 87 -0.30 -3.64 9.42
C THR A 87 -1.50 -4.41 8.85
N LEU A 88 -2.40 -3.72 8.15
CA LEU A 88 -3.55 -4.33 7.48
C LEU A 88 -3.25 -4.71 6.03
N LEU A 89 -2.16 -4.21 5.47
CA LEU A 89 -1.75 -4.49 4.11
C LEU A 89 -0.92 -5.78 4.05
N PRO A 90 -0.98 -6.54 2.94
CA PRO A 90 -0.06 -7.63 2.74
C PRO A 90 1.36 -7.08 2.61
N ARG A 91 2.35 -7.93 2.91
CA ARG A 91 3.75 -7.59 2.70
C ARG A 91 4.04 -7.55 1.20
N TYR A 92 4.03 -6.36 0.62
CA TYR A 92 4.42 -6.13 -0.76
C TYR A 92 5.93 -6.33 -0.93
N LEU A 93 6.33 -6.92 -2.06
CA LEU A 93 7.73 -7.04 -2.44
C LEU A 93 8.34 -5.65 -2.69
N THR A 94 9.58 -5.47 -2.25
CA THR A 94 10.36 -4.28 -2.58
C THR A 94 10.88 -4.33 -4.01
N GLU A 95 11.38 -3.20 -4.55
CA GLU A 95 12.01 -3.14 -5.87
C GLU A 95 13.15 -4.16 -5.99
N SER A 96 14.03 -4.25 -4.98
CA SER A 96 15.13 -5.22 -4.96
C SER A 96 14.67 -6.67 -4.96
N GLN A 97 13.62 -6.99 -4.21
CA GLN A 97 13.07 -8.36 -4.17
C GLN A 97 12.41 -8.73 -5.50
N ILE A 98 11.67 -7.80 -6.12
CA ILE A 98 11.08 -8.01 -7.44
C ILE A 98 12.18 -8.25 -8.47
N LYS A 99 13.24 -7.42 -8.46
CA LYS A 99 14.38 -7.56 -9.37
C LYS A 99 15.02 -8.94 -9.26
N GLU A 100 15.35 -9.36 -8.04
CA GLU A 100 15.96 -10.67 -7.79
C GLU A 100 15.06 -11.83 -8.27
N ILE A 101 13.75 -11.74 -8.05
CA ILE A 101 12.79 -12.74 -8.52
C ILE A 101 12.73 -12.78 -10.05
N LEU A 102 12.67 -11.62 -10.72
CA LEU A 102 12.59 -11.54 -12.17
C LEU A 102 13.89 -12.01 -12.85
N GLU A 103 15.05 -11.72 -12.26
CA GLU A 103 16.36 -12.22 -12.71
C GLU A 103 16.45 -13.74 -12.57
N LYS A 104 16.04 -14.30 -11.42
CA LYS A 104 16.00 -15.76 -11.21
C LYS A 104 15.01 -16.48 -12.11
N ALA A 105 13.93 -15.81 -12.50
CA ALA A 105 12.94 -16.32 -13.43
C ALA A 105 13.37 -16.20 -14.90
N GLU A 106 14.55 -15.61 -15.16
CA GLU A 106 15.09 -15.37 -16.49
C GLU A 106 14.08 -14.64 -17.40
N ILE A 107 13.28 -13.73 -16.83
CA ILE A 107 12.33 -12.95 -17.62
C ILE A 107 13.14 -12.03 -18.54
N ASP A 108 13.05 -12.27 -19.84
CA ASP A 108 13.74 -11.47 -20.84
C ASP A 108 13.09 -10.08 -20.94
N VAL A 109 13.67 -9.16 -20.19
CA VAL A 109 13.23 -7.76 -20.15
C VAL A 109 13.86 -6.92 -21.25
N LYS A 110 15.02 -7.33 -21.80
CA LYS A 110 15.85 -6.51 -22.71
C LYS A 110 15.52 -6.71 -24.19
N SER A 111 15.18 -7.93 -24.62
CA SER A 111 14.94 -8.21 -26.04
C SER A 111 13.57 -7.77 -26.54
N GLU A 112 12.57 -7.70 -25.65
CA GLU A 112 11.20 -7.38 -26.02
C GLU A 112 11.04 -5.88 -26.27
N ILE A 113 10.65 -5.51 -27.49
CA ILE A 113 10.52 -4.11 -27.93
C ILE A 113 9.41 -3.38 -27.15
N ASN A 114 8.34 -4.09 -26.78
CA ASN A 114 7.19 -3.50 -26.09
C ASN A 114 7.32 -3.62 -24.57
N GLU A 115 7.62 -2.51 -23.90
CA GLU A 115 7.74 -2.43 -22.43
C GLU A 115 6.47 -2.90 -21.71
N GLY A 116 5.28 -2.56 -22.22
CA GLY A 116 4.01 -2.98 -21.65
C GLY A 116 3.83 -4.50 -21.64
N LYS A 117 4.33 -5.19 -22.66
CA LYS A 117 4.32 -6.68 -22.70
C LYS A 117 5.25 -7.27 -21.65
N VAL A 118 6.44 -6.72 -21.45
CA VAL A 118 7.38 -7.18 -20.43
C VAL A 118 6.81 -6.98 -19.03
N ILE A 119 6.26 -5.79 -18.76
CA ILE A 119 5.61 -5.50 -17.48
C ILE A 119 4.47 -6.49 -17.23
N GLY A 120 3.64 -6.76 -18.25
CA GLY A 120 2.57 -7.76 -18.17
C GLY A 120 3.09 -9.17 -17.84
N LYS A 121 4.13 -9.64 -18.52
CA LYS A 121 4.79 -10.93 -18.25
C LYS A 121 5.36 -10.99 -16.82
N ALA A 122 6.06 -9.95 -16.39
CA ALA A 122 6.62 -9.84 -15.04
C ALA A 122 5.52 -9.90 -13.96
N MET A 123 4.44 -9.12 -14.12
CA MET A 123 3.30 -9.16 -13.20
C MET A 123 2.60 -10.53 -13.21
N GLN A 124 2.46 -11.17 -14.37
CA GLN A 124 1.84 -12.49 -14.48
C GLN A 124 2.67 -13.55 -13.75
N TYR A 125 3.99 -13.49 -13.86
CA TYR A 125 4.90 -14.38 -13.13
C TYR A 125 4.82 -14.16 -11.61
N LEU A 126 4.86 -12.90 -11.16
CA LEU A 126 4.73 -12.59 -9.73
C LEU A 126 3.38 -13.08 -9.16
N LYS A 127 2.30 -12.99 -9.95
CA LYS A 127 0.99 -13.56 -9.59
C LYS A 127 1.02 -15.08 -9.49
N SER A 128 1.72 -15.78 -10.40
CA SER A 128 1.74 -17.25 -10.39
C SER A 128 2.43 -17.82 -9.15
N ILE A 129 3.37 -17.09 -8.57
CA ILE A 129 4.03 -17.45 -7.29
C ILE A 129 3.31 -16.88 -6.05
N SER A 130 2.10 -16.35 -6.22
CA SER A 130 1.30 -15.71 -5.16
C SER A 130 2.02 -14.57 -4.43
N ALA A 131 2.97 -13.90 -5.10
CA ALA A 131 3.64 -12.74 -4.54
C ALA A 131 2.73 -11.51 -4.57
N GLN A 132 2.80 -10.71 -3.51
CA GLN A 132 2.10 -9.44 -3.41
C GLN A 132 3.03 -8.33 -3.89
N PHE A 133 2.61 -7.56 -4.88
CA PHE A 133 3.44 -6.49 -5.46
C PHE A 133 2.58 -5.28 -5.83
N GLU A 134 3.22 -4.12 -5.97
CA GLU A 134 2.57 -2.96 -6.56
C GLU A 134 2.94 -2.84 -8.03
N GLY A 135 1.94 -2.56 -8.88
CA GLY A 135 2.17 -2.48 -10.31
C GLY A 135 3.17 -1.38 -10.71
N LYS A 136 3.19 -0.27 -9.97
CA LYS A 136 4.16 0.82 -10.15
C LYS A 136 5.59 0.34 -9.84
N THR A 137 5.77 -0.41 -8.76
CA THR A 137 7.06 -0.99 -8.37
C THR A 137 7.58 -1.95 -9.43
N VAL A 138 6.74 -2.85 -9.95
CA VAL A 138 7.11 -3.75 -11.05
C VAL A 138 7.50 -2.97 -12.29
N LYS A 139 6.75 -1.92 -12.65
CA LYS A 139 7.08 -1.05 -13.77
C LYS A 139 8.45 -0.41 -13.60
N ASN A 140 8.73 0.21 -12.45
CA ASN A 140 10.02 0.84 -12.15
C ASN A 140 11.18 -0.14 -12.31
N VAL A 141 11.05 -1.34 -11.74
CA VAL A 141 12.08 -2.38 -11.81
C VAL A 141 12.31 -2.84 -13.24
N VAL A 142 11.25 -3.10 -14.01
CA VAL A 142 11.37 -3.49 -15.42
C VAL A 142 12.06 -2.39 -16.23
N SER A 143 11.68 -1.12 -16.03
CA SER A 143 12.33 0.02 -16.70
C SER A 143 13.80 0.16 -16.29
N GLU A 144 14.17 -0.14 -15.03
CA GLU A 144 15.55 -0.15 -14.56
C GLU A 144 16.36 -1.28 -15.21
N MET A 145 15.85 -2.51 -15.21
CA MET A 145 16.54 -3.68 -15.76
C MET A 145 16.75 -3.60 -17.28
N ARG A 146 15.98 -2.74 -17.98
CA ARG A 146 16.12 -2.48 -19.41
C ARG A 146 17.23 -1.50 -19.77
N LYS A 147 17.68 -0.71 -18.81
CA LYS A 147 18.87 0.14 -18.99
C LYS A 147 20.14 -0.73 -19.12
#